data_AF-A0A4U1EZP2-F1
#
_entry.id   AF-A0A4U1EZP2-F1
#
_cell.length_a   1.000
_cell.length_b   1.000
_cell.length_c   1.000
_cell.angle_alpha   90.00
_cell.angle_beta   90.00
_cell.angle_gamma   90.00
#
_symmetry.space_group_name_H-M   'P 1'
#
loop_
_entity.id
_entity.type
_entity.pdbx_description
1 polymer ?
#
loop_
_entity_poly.entity_id
_entity_poly.type
_entity_poly.pdbx_seq_one_letter_code
_entity_poly.pdbx_strand_id
1 'polypeptide(L)'
;DLKQQEFFLGCSKVSGKVDWKLLDDAVFQVFKDYISKMDPASTLGLSTESIHGYSVSHVKRLLDAEPPELPPCRRGVNNIAVSLKGLKEKCVDSLVFETLIPKPMVQHYIGLLLKHRRLVLSGPSGTGKTYLTNRLAEYLVERSGREVTEGIVSTFNMHQQSCK
;
A
#
# COMPACT_ATOMS: atom_id res chain seq x y z
N ASP A 1 -16.46 -1.08 -8.08
CA ASP A 1 -15.59 -0.08 -7.43
C ASP A 1 -14.69 -0.70 -6.38
N LEU A 2 -13.45 -1.00 -6.77
CA LEU A 2 -12.41 -1.41 -5.82
C LEU A 2 -12.02 -0.16 -5.01
N LYS A 3 -12.61 -0.02 -3.82
CA LYS A 3 -12.21 1.02 -2.86
C LYS A 3 -10.74 0.81 -2.54
N GLN A 4 -9.89 1.73 -3.00
CA GLN A 4 -8.55 1.91 -2.47
C GLN A 4 -8.70 2.00 -0.94
N GLN A 5 -8.12 1.07 -0.19
CA GLN A 5 -8.33 1.04 1.26
C GLN A 5 -7.70 2.30 1.84
N GLU A 6 -8.52 3.13 2.47
CA GLU A 6 -8.06 4.31 3.17
C GLU A 6 -7.61 3.89 4.56
N PHE A 7 -6.33 4.09 4.86
CA PHE A 7 -5.74 3.79 6.17
C PHE A 7 -5.50 5.08 6.92
N PHE A 8 -5.96 5.14 8.17
CA PHE A 8 -5.63 6.24 9.07
C PHE A 8 -4.24 6.02 9.67
N LEU A 9 -3.27 6.84 9.26
CA LEU A 9 -1.89 6.77 9.74
C LEU A 9 -1.64 7.57 11.02
N GLY A 10 -2.32 8.70 11.19
CA GLY A 10 -2.17 9.55 12.38
C GLY A 10 -2.51 11.02 12.12
N CYS A 11 -2.23 11.86 13.13
CA CYS A 11 -2.43 13.30 13.09
C CYS A 11 -1.13 14.04 13.41
N SER A 12 -0.90 15.18 12.76
CA SER A 12 0.18 16.10 13.09
C SER A 12 -0.36 17.52 13.22
N LYS A 13 0.21 18.31 14.14
CA LYS A 13 -0.15 19.72 14.31
C LYS A 13 0.62 20.55 13.28
N VAL A 14 -0.10 21.09 12.32
CA VAL A 14 0.44 21.88 11.22
C VAL A 14 0.07 23.35 11.47
N SER A 15 1.06 24.25 11.55
CA SER A 15 0.83 25.68 11.83
C SER A 15 0.34 26.44 10.58
N GLY A 16 -0.19 27.66 10.75
CA GLY A 16 -0.76 28.46 9.66
C GLY A 16 0.21 28.93 8.56
N LYS A 17 1.53 28.76 8.73
CA LYS A 17 2.55 29.08 7.72
C LYS A 17 3.39 27.85 7.39
N VAL A 18 2.77 26.88 6.72
CA VAL A 18 3.44 25.63 6.33
C VAL A 18 3.74 25.66 4.84
N ASP A 19 5.02 25.48 4.51
CA ASP A 19 5.50 25.21 3.17
C ASP A 19 5.42 23.70 2.88
N TRP A 20 5.70 23.31 1.63
CA TRP A 20 5.65 21.90 1.24
C TRP A 20 6.69 21.05 1.98
N LYS A 21 7.85 21.62 2.31
CA LYS A 21 8.92 20.90 3.00
C LYS A 21 8.54 20.51 4.42
N LEU A 22 7.99 21.44 5.20
CA LEU A 22 7.48 21.16 6.55
C LEU A 22 6.35 20.14 6.52
N LEU A 23 5.54 20.14 5.46
CA LEU A 23 4.48 19.15 5.28
C LEU A 23 5.03 17.76 4.92
N ASP A 24 6.04 17.70 4.05
CA ASP A 24 6.76 16.46 3.72
C ASP A 24 7.37 15.84 5.00
N ASP A 25 8.07 16.65 5.81
CA ASP A 25 8.67 16.24 7.08
C ASP A 25 7.61 15.73 8.09
N ALA A 26 6.46 16.42 8.17
CA ALA A 26 5.35 16.00 9.02
C ALA A 26 4.76 14.65 8.58
N VAL A 27 4.59 14.44 7.27
CA VAL A 27 4.10 13.17 6.71
C VAL A 27 5.10 12.05 6.98
N PHE A 28 6.41 12.30 6.80
CA PHE A 28 7.46 11.34 7.12
C PHE A 28 7.46 10.94 8.58
N GLN A 29 7.33 11.90 9.48
CA GLN A 29 7.31 11.63 10.91
C GLN A 29 6.07 10.79 11.29
N VAL A 30 4.88 11.17 10.81
CA VAL A 30 3.64 10.39 11.08
C VAL A 30 3.74 8.98 10.53
N PHE A 31 4.26 8.80 9.31
CA PHE A 31 4.43 7.47 8.73
C PHE A 31 5.43 6.62 9.52
N LYS A 32 6.57 7.21 9.91
CA LYS A 32 7.58 6.54 10.74
C LYS A 32 7.01 6.12 12.10
N ASP A 33 6.23 6.99 12.73
CA ASP A 33 5.58 6.70 14.01
C ASP A 33 4.51 5.60 13.87
N TYR A 34 3.81 5.54 12.74
CA TYR A 34 2.86 4.48 12.45
C TYR A 34 3.56 3.13 12.25
N ILE A 35 4.58 3.07 11.39
CA ILE A 35 5.33 1.84 11.10
C ILE A 35 6.04 1.33 12.36
N SER A 36 6.63 2.20 13.19
CA SER A 36 7.29 1.75 14.42
C SER A 36 6.36 1.08 15.43
N LYS A 37 5.07 1.41 15.41
CA LYS A 37 4.04 0.74 16.23
C LYS A 37 3.54 -0.54 15.59
N MET A 38 3.41 -0.56 14.27
CA MET A 38 2.86 -1.69 13.52
C MET A 38 3.89 -2.81 13.31
N ASP A 39 5.16 -2.47 13.11
CA ASP A 39 6.28 -3.38 12.93
C ASP A 39 7.51 -2.89 13.74
N PRO A 40 7.50 -3.08 15.08
CA PRO A 40 8.59 -2.62 15.95
C PRO A 40 9.95 -3.25 15.61
N ALA A 41 9.95 -4.43 15.01
CA ALA A 41 11.15 -5.15 14.60
C ALA A 41 11.65 -4.75 13.20
N SER A 42 10.96 -3.85 12.49
CA SER A 42 11.31 -3.38 11.14
C SER A 42 11.52 -4.52 10.14
N THR A 43 10.70 -5.58 10.23
CA THR A 43 10.78 -6.79 9.41
C THR A 43 10.09 -6.66 8.05
N LEU A 44 9.15 -5.72 7.89
CA LEU A 44 8.41 -5.51 6.65
C LEU A 44 9.25 -4.88 5.54
N GLY A 45 10.30 -4.15 5.92
CA GLY A 45 11.14 -3.40 4.97
C GLY A 45 10.48 -2.13 4.43
N LEU A 46 9.54 -1.55 5.17
CA LEU A 46 8.91 -0.26 4.86
C LEU A 46 9.65 0.87 5.57
N SER A 47 9.81 2.01 4.88
CA SER A 47 10.45 3.22 5.42
C SER A 47 9.83 4.47 4.81
N THR A 48 10.32 5.66 5.16
CA THR A 48 9.87 6.91 4.51
C THR A 48 10.13 6.93 3.00
N GLU A 49 11.11 6.15 2.53
CA GLU A 49 11.38 5.97 1.09
C GLU A 49 10.28 5.20 0.37
N SER A 50 9.44 4.47 1.11
CA SER A 50 8.27 3.76 0.58
C SER A 50 7.13 4.70 0.19
N ILE A 51 7.17 5.96 0.63
CA ILE A 51 6.14 6.94 0.29
C ILE A 51 6.40 7.45 -1.13
N HIS A 52 5.39 7.39 -1.99
CA HIS A 52 5.42 7.98 -3.32
C HIS A 52 5.02 9.46 -3.26
N GLY A 53 4.01 9.76 -2.45
CA GLY A 53 3.47 11.10 -2.29
C GLY A 53 2.30 11.12 -1.35
N TYR A 54 1.61 12.24 -1.32
CA TYR A 54 0.36 12.39 -0.57
C TYR A 54 -0.54 13.40 -1.26
N SER A 55 -1.81 13.40 -0.89
CA SER A 55 -2.78 14.39 -1.35
C SER A 55 -3.36 15.17 -0.19
N VAL A 56 -3.49 16.48 -0.39
CA VAL A 56 -4.12 17.42 0.53
C VAL A 56 -5.33 17.98 -0.20
N SER A 57 -6.52 17.59 0.24
CA SER A 57 -7.79 17.92 -0.42
C SER A 57 -7.78 17.49 -1.91
N HIS A 58 -7.63 18.41 -2.86
CA HIS A 58 -7.60 18.13 -4.30
C HIS A 58 -6.19 18.21 -4.92
N VAL A 59 -5.17 18.50 -4.13
CA VAL A 59 -3.80 18.70 -4.61
C VAL A 59 -2.95 17.48 -4.30
N LYS A 60 -2.27 16.95 -5.32
CA LYS A 60 -1.30 15.86 -5.18
C LYS A 60 0.10 16.44 -5.05
N ARG A 61 0.84 15.96 -4.05
CA ARG A 61 2.26 16.21 -3.84
C ARG A 61 3.00 14.90 -4.04
N LEU A 62 3.79 14.82 -5.10
CA LEU A 62 4.70 13.70 -5.36
C LEU A 62 6.07 14.05 -4.83
N LEU A 63 6.70 13.19 -4.01
CA LEU A 63 7.95 13.52 -3.34
C LEU A 63 9.14 13.61 -4.30
N ASP A 64 9.10 12.85 -5.40
CA ASP A 64 10.13 12.82 -6.44
C ASP A 64 9.92 13.90 -7.53
N ALA A 65 8.93 14.79 -7.38
CA ALA A 65 8.63 15.86 -8.33
C ALA A 65 8.75 17.24 -7.70
N GLU A 66 8.69 18.29 -8.54
CA GLU A 66 8.61 19.66 -8.05
C GLU A 66 7.31 19.89 -7.24
N PRO A 67 7.38 20.65 -6.14
CA PRO A 67 6.21 20.93 -5.32
C PRO A 67 5.22 21.82 -6.09
N PRO A 68 3.90 21.69 -5.84
CA PRO A 68 2.90 22.55 -6.46
C PRO A 68 3.14 24.05 -6.16
N GLU A 69 2.90 24.93 -7.13
CA GLU A 69 3.20 26.37 -7.04
C GLU A 69 2.54 27.07 -5.84
N LEU A 70 1.33 26.65 -5.49
CA LEU A 70 0.57 27.23 -4.39
C LEU A 70 0.91 26.51 -3.07
N PRO A 71 1.09 27.23 -1.95
CA PRO A 71 1.41 26.62 -0.67
C PRO A 71 0.19 25.89 -0.06
N PRO A 72 0.41 24.85 0.76
CA PRO A 72 -0.65 24.03 1.33
C PRO A 72 -1.52 24.78 2.36
N CYS A 73 -0.95 25.76 3.07
CA CYS A 73 -1.63 26.52 4.13
C CYS A 73 -2.85 27.35 3.68
N ARG A 74 -2.94 27.74 2.39
CA ARG A 74 -4.12 28.46 1.87
C ARG A 74 -5.36 27.58 1.68
N ARG A 75 -5.25 26.26 1.87
CA ARG A 75 -6.28 25.30 1.47
C ARG A 75 -6.93 24.53 2.61
N GLY A 76 -6.55 24.80 3.87
CA GLY A 76 -7.06 24.07 5.04
C GLY A 76 -6.61 22.60 5.03
N VAL A 77 -5.59 22.29 5.84
CA VAL A 77 -5.03 20.93 5.89
C VAL A 77 -5.73 20.15 6.99
N ASN A 78 -6.82 19.46 6.62
CA ASN A 78 -7.58 18.65 7.59
C ASN A 78 -7.29 17.15 7.43
N ASN A 79 -7.22 16.66 6.19
CA ASN A 79 -6.99 15.24 5.88
C ASN A 79 -5.91 15.12 4.79
N ILE A 80 -4.92 14.27 5.05
CA ILE A 80 -3.84 13.96 4.11
C ILE A 80 -3.90 12.47 3.78
N ALA A 81 -4.10 12.12 2.51
CA ALA A 81 -4.06 10.73 2.07
C ALA A 81 -2.67 10.42 1.49
N VAL A 82 -1.92 9.55 2.18
CA VAL A 82 -0.58 9.12 1.78
C VAL A 82 -0.68 8.00 0.74
N SER A 83 0.16 8.06 -0.29
CA SER A 83 0.30 7.05 -1.34
C SER A 83 1.68 6.42 -1.24
N LEU A 84 1.72 5.09 -1.16
CA LEU A 84 2.96 4.31 -1.14
C LEU A 84 3.37 3.90 -2.56
N LYS A 85 4.67 3.69 -2.77
CA LYS A 85 5.24 3.20 -4.03
C LYS A 85 4.70 1.79 -4.31
N GLY A 86 4.08 1.64 -5.46
CA GLY A 86 3.52 0.39 -5.93
C GLY A 86 4.16 -0.06 -7.24
N LEU A 87 3.39 -0.83 -8.01
CA LEU A 87 3.82 -1.38 -9.30
C LEU A 87 4.28 -0.29 -10.29
N LYS A 88 3.59 0.85 -10.33
CA LYS A 88 3.89 1.99 -11.21
C LYS A 88 5.29 2.56 -10.95
N GLU A 89 5.72 2.55 -9.69
CA GLU A 89 7.05 2.99 -9.24
C GLU A 89 8.06 1.83 -9.21
N LYS A 90 7.74 0.68 -9.83
CA LYS A 90 8.55 -0.55 -9.82
C LYS A 90 8.86 -1.07 -8.41
N CYS A 91 7.95 -0.83 -7.46
CA CYS A 91 8.05 -1.25 -6.07
C CYS A 91 6.90 -2.19 -5.67
N VAL A 92 6.98 -2.72 -4.46
CA VAL A 92 5.93 -3.58 -3.86
C VAL A 92 5.45 -3.06 -2.51
N ASP A 93 5.79 -1.82 -2.16
CA ASP A 93 5.62 -1.30 -0.80
C ASP A 93 4.15 -1.12 -0.42
N SER A 94 3.32 -0.69 -1.38
CA SER A 94 1.87 -0.66 -1.19
C SER A 94 1.31 -2.05 -0.87
N LEU A 95 1.74 -3.08 -1.61
CA LEU A 95 1.31 -4.47 -1.41
C LEU A 95 1.81 -5.03 -0.06
N VAL A 96 3.04 -4.71 0.33
CA VAL A 96 3.61 -5.06 1.65
C VAL A 96 2.79 -4.43 2.77
N PHE A 97 2.44 -3.14 2.64
CA PHE A 97 1.63 -2.43 3.63
C PHE A 97 0.22 -3.01 3.75
N GLU A 98 -0.42 -3.37 2.63
CA GLU A 98 -1.77 -3.96 2.62
C GLU A 98 -1.82 -5.40 3.13
N THR A 99 -0.76 -6.18 2.92
CA THR A 99 -0.72 -7.62 3.26
C THR A 99 -0.02 -7.91 4.57
N LEU A 100 0.79 -6.97 5.08
CA LEU A 100 1.68 -7.15 6.22
C LEU A 100 2.64 -8.34 6.05
N ILE A 101 2.96 -8.69 4.80
CA ILE A 101 3.95 -9.72 4.47
C ILE A 101 5.28 -9.03 4.17
N PRO A 102 6.41 -9.47 4.76
CA PRO A 102 7.71 -8.88 4.51
C PRO A 102 8.06 -8.72 3.03
N LYS A 103 8.64 -7.58 2.67
CA LYS A 103 9.05 -7.24 1.30
C LYS A 103 9.82 -8.36 0.58
N PRO A 104 10.83 -9.02 1.20
CA PRO A 104 11.53 -10.13 0.56
C PRO A 104 10.61 -11.30 0.21
N MET A 105 9.62 -11.59 1.06
CA MET A 105 8.66 -12.67 0.85
C MET A 105 7.68 -12.35 -0.28
N VAL A 106 7.15 -11.12 -0.32
CA VAL A 106 6.27 -10.68 -1.42
C VAL A 106 6.99 -10.75 -2.77
N GLN A 107 8.22 -10.25 -2.83
CA GLN A 107 9.06 -10.33 -4.03
C GLN A 107 9.33 -11.78 -4.44
N HIS A 108 9.60 -12.65 -3.47
CA HIS A 108 9.80 -14.08 -3.72
C HIS A 108 8.54 -14.75 -4.29
N TYR A 109 7.36 -14.50 -3.72
CA TYR A 109 6.09 -15.04 -4.23
C TYR A 109 5.77 -14.58 -5.65
N ILE A 110 5.97 -13.28 -5.94
CA ILE A 110 5.83 -12.75 -7.29
C ILE A 110 6.80 -13.45 -8.24
N GLY A 111 8.07 -13.62 -7.84
CA GLY A 111 9.08 -14.32 -8.64
C GLY A 111 8.67 -15.76 -8.96
N LEU A 112 8.18 -16.51 -7.97
CA LEU A 112 7.66 -17.88 -8.15
C LEU A 112 6.46 -17.90 -9.11
N LEU A 113 5.51 -16.99 -8.96
CA LEU A 113 4.33 -16.92 -9.81
C LEU A 113 4.68 -16.56 -11.26
N LEU A 114 5.63 -15.66 -11.48
CA LEU A 114 6.10 -15.29 -12.82
C LEU A 114 6.86 -16.44 -13.50
N LYS A 115 7.69 -17.16 -12.73
CA LYS A 115 8.53 -18.25 -13.26
C LYS A 115 7.77 -19.56 -13.46
N HIS A 116 7.01 -19.98 -12.45
CA HIS A 116 6.39 -21.30 -12.38
C HIS A 116 4.87 -21.30 -12.62
N ARG A 117 4.23 -20.12 -12.64
CA ARG A 117 2.77 -19.95 -12.80
C ARG A 117 1.92 -20.66 -11.73
N ARG A 118 2.55 -21.11 -10.64
CA ARG A 118 1.91 -21.85 -9.55
C ARG A 118 2.60 -21.49 -8.23
N LEU A 119 1.80 -21.31 -7.19
CA LEU A 119 2.24 -21.06 -5.81
C LEU A 119 1.29 -21.81 -4.88
N VAL A 120 1.84 -22.48 -3.87
CA VAL A 120 1.06 -23.16 -2.83
C VAL A 120 1.32 -22.45 -1.52
N LEU A 121 0.25 -21.96 -0.88
CA LEU A 121 0.31 -21.37 0.45
C LEU A 121 -0.29 -22.34 1.46
N SER A 122 0.52 -22.75 2.44
CA SER A 122 0.10 -23.64 3.53
C SER A 122 0.15 -22.94 4.88
N GLY A 123 -0.79 -23.26 5.77
CA GLY A 123 -0.84 -22.71 7.11
C GLY A 123 -2.24 -22.85 7.75
N PRO A 124 -2.37 -22.58 9.06
CA PRO A 124 -3.64 -22.70 9.80
C PRO A 124 -4.80 -21.94 9.16
N SER A 125 -6.04 -22.34 9.42
CA SER A 125 -7.22 -21.57 8.98
C SER A 125 -7.19 -20.15 9.58
N GLY A 126 -7.77 -19.18 8.86
CA GLY A 126 -7.83 -17.78 9.33
C GLY A 126 -6.55 -16.95 9.17
N THR A 127 -5.43 -17.51 8.69
CA THR A 127 -4.16 -16.77 8.54
C THR A 127 -4.04 -15.92 7.28
N GLY A 128 -5.15 -15.50 6.67
CA GLY A 128 -5.14 -14.59 5.52
C GLY A 128 -4.62 -15.18 4.20
N LYS A 129 -4.43 -16.51 4.07
CA LYS A 129 -3.94 -17.14 2.82
C LYS A 129 -4.76 -16.74 1.59
N THR A 130 -6.09 -16.84 1.66
CA THR A 130 -6.99 -16.46 0.56
C THR A 130 -6.88 -14.97 0.22
N TYR A 131 -6.78 -14.12 1.23
CA TYR A 131 -6.59 -12.67 1.06
C TYR A 131 -5.26 -12.38 0.34
N LEU A 132 -4.16 -12.98 0.78
CA LEU A 132 -2.84 -12.84 0.16
C LEU A 132 -2.85 -13.34 -1.30
N THR A 133 -3.45 -14.51 -1.57
CA THR A 133 -3.57 -15.04 -2.94
C THR A 133 -4.33 -14.07 -3.85
N ASN A 134 -5.43 -13.49 -3.37
CA ASN A 134 -6.21 -12.53 -4.15
C ASN A 134 -5.41 -11.26 -4.44
N ARG A 135 -4.73 -10.68 -3.43
CA ARG A 135 -3.87 -9.51 -3.62
C ARG A 135 -2.71 -9.76 -4.57
N LEU A 136 -2.08 -10.93 -4.50
CA LEU A 136 -1.04 -11.33 -5.46
C LEU A 136 -1.61 -11.50 -6.88
N ALA A 137 -2.81 -12.05 -7.03
CA ALA A 137 -3.47 -12.19 -8.33
C ALA A 137 -3.81 -10.83 -8.94
N GLU A 138 -4.40 -9.92 -8.16
CA GLU A 138 -4.68 -8.54 -8.57
C GLU A 138 -3.41 -7.81 -9.00
N TYR A 139 -2.33 -7.92 -8.20
CA TYR A 139 -1.04 -7.35 -8.55
C TYR A 139 -0.50 -7.88 -9.89
N LEU A 140 -0.65 -9.19 -10.17
CA LEU A 140 -0.22 -9.78 -11.43
C LEU A 140 -1.08 -9.35 -12.63
N VAL A 141 -2.37 -9.13 -12.41
CA VAL A 141 -3.29 -8.57 -13.41
C VAL A 141 -2.84 -7.15 -13.76
N GLU A 142 -2.67 -6.27 -12.78
CA GLU A 142 -2.22 -4.89 -12.99
C GLU A 142 -0.84 -4.87 -13.67
N ARG A 143 0.06 -5.77 -13.25
CA ARG A 143 1.40 -5.93 -13.85
C ARG A 143 1.37 -6.36 -15.32
N SER A 144 0.31 -7.05 -15.74
CA SER A 144 0.11 -7.42 -17.14
C SER A 144 -0.45 -6.30 -18.01
N GLY A 145 -0.69 -5.11 -17.44
CA GLY A 145 -1.30 -3.98 -18.14
C GLY A 145 -2.82 -4.09 -18.25
N ARG A 146 -3.44 -4.98 -17.49
CA ARG A 146 -4.89 -5.17 -17.46
C ARG A 146 -5.47 -4.48 -16.21
N GLU A 147 -6.65 -3.90 -16.36
CA GLU A 147 -7.39 -3.39 -15.21
C GLU A 147 -7.95 -4.54 -14.38
N VAL A 148 -7.93 -4.37 -13.06
CA VAL A 148 -8.53 -5.33 -12.14
C VAL A 148 -10.04 -5.11 -12.15
N THR A 149 -10.76 -5.97 -12.88
CA THR A 149 -12.23 -5.96 -12.94
C THR A 149 -12.81 -7.12 -12.14
N GLU A 150 -14.08 -6.99 -11.74
CA GLU A 150 -14.81 -8.09 -11.12
C GLU A 150 -14.81 -9.32 -12.04
N GLY A 151 -14.52 -10.50 -11.49
CA GLY A 151 -14.44 -11.76 -12.24
C GLY A 151 -13.13 -12.03 -12.97
N ILE A 152 -12.14 -11.12 -12.95
CA ILE A 152 -10.81 -11.40 -13.55
C ILE A 152 -10.00 -12.44 -12.76
N VAL A 153 -10.25 -12.53 -11.44
CA VAL A 153 -9.70 -13.53 -10.54
C VAL A 153 -10.81 -14.52 -10.18
N SER A 154 -10.63 -15.78 -10.54
CA SER A 154 -11.55 -16.86 -10.16
C SER A 154 -11.03 -17.56 -8.90
N THR A 155 -11.86 -17.59 -7.86
CA THR A 155 -11.56 -18.34 -6.63
C THR A 155 -12.40 -19.61 -6.58
N PHE A 156 -11.75 -20.77 -6.55
CA PHE A 156 -12.40 -22.05 -6.32
C PHE A 156 -12.26 -22.43 -4.86
N ASN A 157 -13.37 -22.36 -4.11
CA ASN A 157 -13.36 -22.79 -2.71
C ASN A 157 -13.60 -24.30 -2.63
N MET A 158 -12.56 -25.04 -2.24
CA MET A 158 -12.60 -26.49 -2.05
C MET A 158 -13.06 -26.90 -0.64
N HIS A 159 -13.44 -25.94 0.22
CA HIS A 159 -14.02 -26.26 1.52
C HIS A 159 -15.39 -26.90 1.31
N GLN A 160 -15.44 -28.22 1.43
CA GLN A 160 -16.70 -28.94 1.51
C GLN A 160 -17.40 -28.58 2.83
N GLN A 161 -18.29 -27.60 2.80
CA GLN A 161 -19.54 -27.72 3.55
C GLN A 161 -20.54 -28.58 2.77
N SER A 162 -20.06 -29.69 2.20
CA SER A 162 -20.91 -30.76 1.67
C SER A 162 -21.15 -31.76 2.80
N CYS A 163 -21.94 -31.36 3.79
CA CYS A 163 -22.63 -32.23 4.72
C CYS A 163 -23.95 -31.56 5.13
N LYS A 164 -24.98 -31.84 4.31
CA LYS A 164 -26.43 -31.70 4.52
C LYS A 164 -26.99 -30.34 4.92
#